data_AF-A0A1E5IQZ8-F1
#
_entry.id   AF-A0A1E5IQZ8-F1
#
_cell.length_a   1.000
_cell.length_b   1.000
_cell.length_c   1.000
_cell.angle_alpha   90.00
_cell.angle_beta   90.00
_cell.angle_gamma   90.00
#
_symmetry.space_group_name_H-M   'P 1'
#
loop_
_entity.id
_entity.type
_entity.pdbx_description
1 polymer ?
#
loop_
_entity_poly.entity_id
_entity_poly.type
_entity_poly.pdbx_seq_one_letter_code
_entity_poly.pdbx_strand_id
1 'polypeptide(L)' 'MTQQSDNSETADSGLNQASDEVKLAVDLIYLLETHGIAPAVALAALEIVERDLQSKLSKG' A
#
# COMPACT_ATOMS: atom_id res chain seq x y z
N MET A 1 -9.27 41.53 -10.45
CA MET A 1 -8.23 40.60 -9.99
C MET A 1 -8.87 39.23 -9.87
N THR A 2 -8.73 38.38 -10.89
CA THR A 2 -9.33 37.04 -10.92
C THR A 2 -8.50 36.06 -10.09
N GLN A 3 -9.18 35.45 -9.12
CA GLN A 3 -9.05 34.08 -8.61
C GLN A 3 -7.65 33.44 -8.64
N GLN A 4 -7.08 33.28 -7.45
CA GLN A 4 -6.00 32.34 -7.18
C GLN A 4 -6.64 31.13 -6.48
N SER A 5 -7.08 30.17 -7.29
CA SER A 5 -7.42 28.84 -6.80
C SER A 5 -6.11 28.15 -6.45
N ASP A 6 -5.80 28.09 -5.16
CA ASP A 6 -4.70 27.30 -4.63
C ASP A 6 -5.06 25.82 -4.83
N ASN A 7 -4.50 25.25 -5.90
CA ASN A 7 -4.70 23.86 -6.31
C ASN A 7 -3.95 22.94 -5.34
N SER A 8 -4.61 22.60 -4.23
CA SER A 8 -4.20 21.53 -3.31
C SER A 8 -4.83 20.18 -3.73
N GLU A 9 -4.69 19.80 -5.01
CA GLU A 9 -5.31 18.59 -5.61
C GLU A 9 -4.28 17.67 -6.30
N THR A 10 -3.07 17.50 -5.73
CA THR A 10 -2.05 16.64 -6.36
C THR A 10 -1.66 15.39 -5.58
N ALA A 11 -2.20 15.19 -4.36
CA ALA A 11 -2.01 13.94 -3.62
C ALA A 11 -3.11 12.90 -3.87
N ASP A 12 -4.29 13.31 -4.35
CA ASP A 12 -5.46 12.43 -4.47
C ASP A 12 -5.51 11.64 -5.80
N SER A 13 -4.92 12.16 -6.88
CA SER A 13 -5.13 11.63 -8.23
C SER A 13 -4.34 10.35 -8.55
N GLY A 14 -3.22 10.09 -7.87
CA GLY A 14 -2.31 8.98 -8.20
C GLY A 14 -2.73 7.63 -7.62
N LEU A 15 -3.13 7.60 -6.35
CA LEU A 15 -3.51 6.35 -5.68
C LEU A 15 -4.91 5.88 -6.05
N ASN A 16 -5.85 6.80 -6.33
CA ASN A 16 -7.21 6.44 -6.73
C ASN A 16 -7.23 5.67 -8.07
N GLN A 17 -6.30 5.99 -8.97
CA GLN A 17 -6.15 5.35 -10.29
C GLN A 17 -5.19 4.15 -10.31
N ALA A 18 -4.52 3.84 -9.20
CA ALA A 18 -3.59 2.71 -9.14
C ALA A 18 -4.32 1.35 -9.14
N SER A 19 -3.63 0.30 -9.58
CA SER A 19 -4.11 -1.08 -9.48
C SER A 19 -4.37 -1.48 -8.02
N ASP A 20 -5.24 -2.46 -7.80
CA ASP A 20 -5.65 -2.90 -6.46
C ASP A 20 -4.44 -3.39 -5.63
N GLU A 21 -3.46 -4.05 -6.27
CA GLU A 21 -2.23 -4.50 -5.62
C GLU A 21 -1.36 -3.34 -5.13
N VAL A 22 -1.34 -2.21 -5.86
CA VAL A 22 -0.57 -1.03 -5.48
C VAL A 22 -1.23 -0.32 -4.32
N LYS A 23 -2.57 -0.18 -4.35
CA LYS A 23 -3.35 0.41 -3.25
C LYS A 23 -3.15 -0.39 -1.96
N LEU A 24 -3.27 -1.71 -2.04
CA LEU A 24 -3.08 -2.59 -0.90
C LEU A 24 -1.65 -2.52 -0.36
N ALA A 25 -0.63 -2.44 -1.23
CA ALA A 25 0.75 -2.29 -0.78
C ALA A 25 0.95 -0.99 0.01
N VAL A 26 0.35 0.12 -0.43
CA VAL A 26 0.40 1.40 0.29
C VAL A 26 -0.28 1.30 1.65
N ASP A 27 -1.47 0.70 1.71
CA ASP A 27 -2.20 0.49 2.97
C ASP A 27 -1.41 -0.37 3.96
N LEU A 28 -0.76 -1.43 3.47
CA LEU A 28 0.07 -2.31 4.28
C LEU A 28 1.31 -1.58 4.81
N ILE A 29 1.99 -0.79 3.98
CA ILE A 29 3.15 0.02 4.40
C ILE A 29 2.72 0.99 5.50
N TYR A 30 1.63 1.72 5.29
CA TYR A 30 1.09 2.64 6.29
C TYR A 30 0.76 1.92 7.61
N LEU A 31 0.13 0.75 7.56
CA LEU A 31 -0.19 -0.02 8.76
C LEU A 31 1.08 -0.45 9.53
N LEU A 32 2.11 -0.90 8.81
CA LEU A 32 3.36 -1.35 9.42
C LEU A 32 4.12 -0.19 10.07
N GLU A 33 4.17 0.96 9.42
CA GLU A 33 4.83 2.16 9.94
C GLU A 33 4.10 2.73 11.17
N THR A 34 2.77 2.80 11.11
CA THR A 34 1.95 3.30 12.24
C THR A 34 2.07 2.45 13.49
N HIS A 35 2.38 1.16 13.35
CA HIS A 35 2.62 0.24 14.45
C HIS A 35 4.11 0.12 14.83
N GLY A 36 5.00 0.91 14.21
CA GLY A 36 6.43 0.91 14.51
C GLY A 36 7.13 -0.41 14.20
N ILE A 37 6.62 -1.17 13.23
CA ILE A 37 7.20 -2.45 12.86
C ILE A 37 8.51 -2.20 12.10
N ALA A 38 9.60 -2.80 12.59
CA ALA A 38 10.90 -2.69 11.93
C ALA A 38 10.81 -3.28 10.50
N PRO A 39 11.39 -2.63 9.47
CA PRO A 39 11.30 -3.09 8.08
C PRO A 39 11.76 -4.55 7.89
N ALA A 40 12.81 -4.98 8.59
CA ALA A 40 13.29 -6.37 8.52
C ALA A 40 12.25 -7.38 9.03
N VAL A 41 11.49 -7.03 10.08
CA VAL A 41 10.41 -7.87 10.61
C VAL A 41 9.23 -7.88 9.66
N ALA A 42 8.86 -6.72 9.10
CA ALA A 42 7.80 -6.60 8.11
C ALA A 42 8.08 -7.46 6.88
N LEU A 43 9.29 -7.40 6.32
CA LEU A 43 9.69 -8.21 5.18
C LEU A 43 9.61 -9.72 5.48
N ALA A 44 10.13 -10.17 6.61
CA ALA A 44 10.06 -11.57 7.01
C ALA A 44 8.60 -12.06 7.17
N ALA A 45 7.71 -11.21 7.72
CA ALA A 45 6.29 -11.52 7.83
C ALA A 45 5.60 -11.57 6.45
N LEU A 46 5.90 -10.63 5.56
CA LEU A 46 5.34 -10.58 4.20
C LEU A 46 5.74 -11.81 3.39
N GLU A 47 6.97 -12.33 3.53
CA GLU A 47 7.37 -13.60 2.90
C GLU A 47 6.52 -14.79 3.38
N ILE A 48 6.13 -14.82 4.66
CA ILE A 48 5.27 -15.87 5.20
C ILE A 48 3.87 -15.76 4.57
N VAL A 49 3.32 -14.55 4.51
CA VAL A 49 2.01 -14.27 3.90
C VAL A 49 2.03 -14.65 2.42
N GLU A 50 3.08 -14.28 1.68
CA GLU A 50 3.23 -14.61 0.26
C GLU A 50 3.18 -16.14 0.04
N ARG A 51 3.96 -16.91 0.81
CA ARG A 51 3.98 -18.37 0.72
C ARG A 51 2.61 -18.99 1.01
N ASP A 52 1.87 -18.47 2.00
CA ASP A 52 0.51 -18.95 2.32
C ASP A 52 -0.48 -18.68 1.17
N LEU A 53 -0.43 -17.49 0.58
CA LEU A 53 -1.26 -17.13 -0.58
C LEU A 53 -0.92 -17.99 -1.81
N GLN A 54 0.37 -18.22 -2.10
CA GLN A 54 0.80 -19.11 -3.18
C GLN A 54 0.32 -20.55 -2.99
N SER A 55 0.38 -21.06 -1.75
CA SER A 55 -0.15 -22.38 -1.38
C SER A 55 -1.66 -22.47 -1.61
N LYS A 56 -2.41 -21.40 -1.32
CA LYS A 56 -3.86 -21.34 -1.60
C LYS A 56 -4.18 -21.34 -3.09
N LEU A 57 -3.38 -20.65 -3.91
CA LEU A 57 -3.53 -20.67 -5.37
C LEU A 57 -3.19 -22.03 -5.99
N SER A 58 -2.23 -22.74 -5.40
CA SER A 58 -1.77 -24.06 -5.88
C SER A 58 -2.69 -25.22 -5.49
N LYS A 59 -3.67 -24.98 -4.61
CA LYS A 59 -4.68 -25.95 -4.17
C LYS A 59 -6.00 -25.84 -4.93
N GLY A 60 -6.03 -25.05 -6.02
CA GLY A 60 -7.15 -24.91 -6.95
C GLY A 60 -7.18 -25.99 -8.01
#